data_AF-Q2GNM3-F1
#
_entry.id   AF-Q2GNM3-F1
#
_cell.length_a   1.000
_cell.length_b   1.000
_cell.length_c   1.000
_cell.angle_alpha   90.00
_cell.angle_beta   90.00
_cell.angle_gamma   90.00
#
_symmetry.space_group_name_H-M   'P 1'
#
loop_
_entity.id
_entity.type
_entity.pdbx_description
1 polymer ?
#
loop_
_entity_poly.entity_id
_entity_poly.type
_entity_poly.pdbx_seq_one_letter_code
_entity_poly.pdbx_strand_id
1 'polypeptide(L)'
;MSASFGSNHHGLQVGYNYGSIEFPPPERRETPPIPFATIPFSRDPDFVNRGDILDQIDERCSELAGRVALVGLGGVGKSQLAIEYAHRIAAGHLDRWVFWVHAGTQARVEEGFRKIADNVKLAGRNQPGADIPQLVYGWLSNERNGRWIIILDSADDRNVFYSSDNDLASRLTGRRQNIIEVGPMVQMDALTLLERKLGSILNTDAAAKLVRALDFIPLAISQAAAYIQARAPRSSLEKYLSECQESERKRSRLLEHDAGDLRRDGGASNAILTTWQISFDHIRSERPSAADLLSLMSFFDRQGIPESLLKSSKQTKTATRASGSEDAEDSGSDSSDDEMDGRFEDDVAILRDYDLIVVNEAGDQFEMHGLVQLSMRKWLETFRQQETFKQQFIEQMAASFPTGEYENWVKCWSLFAHVQVALGYQPSEETVEIWATLLHNGGWYAWSQGRYEVAEQMLGKARNVRKKKLGAENMATLARTRAGGRRPRSWTCR
;
A
#
# COMPACT_ATOMS: atom_id res chain seq x y z
N MET A 1 15.81 9.71 60.04
CA MET A 1 15.39 8.62 60.93
C MET A 1 15.17 7.38 60.08
N SER A 2 15.86 6.28 60.35
CA SER A 2 15.56 5.01 59.70
C SER A 2 14.44 4.29 60.46
N ALA A 3 13.54 3.67 59.71
CA ALA A 3 12.62 2.67 60.24
C ALA A 3 12.62 1.50 59.25
N SER A 4 12.91 0.30 59.77
CA SER A 4 12.74 -0.97 59.07
C SER A 4 11.36 -1.51 59.39
N PHE A 5 10.62 -2.01 58.39
CA PHE A 5 9.40 -2.76 58.57
C PHE A 5 9.45 -4.08 57.79
N GLY A 6 9.03 -5.15 58.45
CA GLY A 6 9.06 -6.53 57.98
C GLY A 6 8.04 -6.85 56.89
N SER A 7 8.30 -7.99 56.24
CA SER A 7 7.55 -8.58 55.15
C SER A 7 6.08 -8.87 55.51
N ASN A 8 5.14 -8.12 54.91
CA ASN A 8 3.82 -8.60 54.41
C ASN A 8 2.73 -7.51 54.26
N HIS A 9 3.08 -6.24 54.07
CA HIS A 9 2.10 -5.22 53.65
C HIS A 9 2.66 -4.38 52.51
N HIS A 10 2.08 -4.47 51.32
CA HIS A 10 2.36 -3.56 50.20
C HIS A 10 1.22 -2.55 50.09
N GLY A 11 1.42 -1.39 50.71
CA GLY A 11 0.62 -0.19 50.46
C GLY A 11 1.49 0.84 49.73
N LEU A 12 0.91 1.54 48.75
CA LEU A 12 1.58 2.65 48.08
C LEU A 12 1.69 3.82 49.07
N GLN A 13 2.85 4.01 49.68
CA GLN A 13 3.12 5.19 50.50
C GLN A 13 3.46 6.35 49.58
N VAL A 14 2.45 7.16 49.25
CA VAL A 14 2.66 8.44 48.57
C VAL A 14 3.23 9.41 49.61
N GLY A 15 4.49 9.80 49.46
CA GLY A 15 5.05 10.93 50.21
C GLY A 15 4.25 12.20 49.93
N TYR A 16 4.23 13.15 50.87
CA TYR A 16 3.56 14.44 50.68
C TYR A 16 4.09 15.14 49.43
N ASN A 17 3.30 15.13 48.36
CA ASN A 17 3.57 15.93 47.16
C ASN A 17 2.96 17.32 47.38
N TYR A 18 3.83 18.33 47.45
CA TYR A 18 3.44 19.74 47.59
C TYR A 18 3.27 20.44 46.22
N GLY A 19 3.40 19.71 45.12
CA GLY A 19 3.10 20.19 43.77
C GLY A 19 1.67 19.83 43.34
N SER A 20 1.08 20.65 42.47
CA SER A 20 -0.22 20.38 41.86
C SER A 20 -0.19 19.04 41.10
N ILE A 21 -0.93 18.05 41.58
CA ILE A 21 -1.23 16.85 40.80
C ILE A 21 -2.39 17.21 39.88
N GLU A 22 -2.07 17.68 38.68
CA GLU A 22 -3.05 17.81 37.62
C GLU A 22 -3.39 16.41 37.11
N PHE A 23 -4.55 15.88 37.52
CA PHE A 23 -5.14 14.79 36.77
C PHE A 23 -5.58 15.40 35.43
N PRO A 24 -5.05 14.94 34.29
CA PRO A 24 -5.63 15.33 33.02
C PRO A 24 -7.13 15.00 33.09
N PRO A 25 -8.01 15.93 32.70
CA PRO A 25 -9.44 15.65 32.72
C PRO A 25 -9.69 14.35 31.95
N PRO A 26 -10.53 13.44 32.45
CA PRO A 26 -10.83 12.21 31.75
C PRO A 26 -11.27 12.56 30.33
N GLU A 27 -10.63 11.94 29.34
CA GLU A 27 -10.89 12.19 27.92
C GLU A 27 -12.41 12.11 27.68
N ARG A 28 -13.00 13.24 27.29
CA ARG A 28 -14.46 13.32 27.13
C ARG A 28 -14.83 12.42 25.96
N ARG A 29 -15.62 11.38 26.24
CA ARG A 29 -16.10 10.46 25.20
C ARG A 29 -16.82 11.26 24.12
N GLU A 30 -16.31 11.18 22.91
CA GLU A 30 -16.98 11.74 21.73
C GLU A 30 -18.26 10.96 21.46
N THR A 31 -19.28 11.64 20.93
CA THR A 31 -20.51 10.97 20.49
C THR A 31 -20.18 10.08 19.31
N PRO A 32 -20.43 8.76 19.37
CA PRO A 32 -20.17 7.87 18.25
C PRO A 32 -21.00 8.29 17.03
N PRO A 33 -20.42 8.32 15.82
CA PRO A 33 -21.17 8.59 14.62
C PRO A 33 -22.18 7.47 14.33
N ILE A 34 -23.19 7.78 13.50
CA ILE A 34 -24.12 6.80 12.94
C ILE A 34 -23.32 5.89 11.96
N PRO A 35 -23.68 4.60 11.80
CA PRO A 35 -23.00 3.72 10.86
C PRO A 35 -22.85 4.33 9.46
N PHE A 36 -21.65 4.24 8.90
CA PHE A 36 -21.35 4.66 7.54
C PHE A 36 -20.31 3.73 6.90
N ALA A 37 -20.20 3.80 5.58
CA ALA A 37 -19.25 3.03 4.80
C ALA A 37 -17.95 3.82 4.58
N THR A 38 -16.81 3.21 4.91
CA THR A 38 -15.47 3.73 4.61
C THR A 38 -14.88 2.93 3.46
N ILE A 39 -15.34 3.21 2.24
CA ILE A 39 -14.87 2.54 1.01
C ILE A 39 -13.92 3.53 0.32
N PRO A 40 -12.62 3.23 0.20
CA PRO A 40 -11.65 4.20 -0.35
C PRO A 40 -11.70 4.33 -1.88
N PHE A 41 -12.61 3.58 -2.53
CA PHE A 41 -12.72 3.45 -3.98
C PHE A 41 -14.13 3.79 -4.45
N SER A 42 -14.20 4.63 -5.48
CA SER A 42 -15.42 4.86 -6.23
C SER A 42 -15.97 3.56 -6.81
N ARG A 43 -17.30 3.49 -6.92
CA ARG A 43 -17.95 2.38 -7.62
C ARG A 43 -17.59 2.42 -9.10
N ASP A 44 -17.16 1.29 -9.66
CA ASP A 44 -16.81 1.17 -11.07
C ASP A 44 -18.08 1.14 -11.94
N PRO A 45 -18.32 2.13 -12.82
CA PRO A 45 -19.50 2.16 -13.69
C PRO A 45 -19.47 1.04 -14.75
N ASP A 46 -18.30 0.52 -15.08
CA ASP A 46 -18.13 -0.54 -16.08
C ASP A 46 -18.25 -1.94 -15.46
N PHE A 47 -18.38 -2.05 -14.14
CA PHE A 47 -18.38 -3.32 -13.40
C PHE A 47 -19.34 -4.36 -13.99
N VAL A 48 -18.80 -5.49 -14.45
CA VAL A 48 -19.59 -6.62 -14.97
C VAL A 48 -19.86 -7.63 -13.86
N ASN A 49 -21.15 -7.87 -13.59
CA ASN A 49 -21.54 -8.90 -12.63
C ASN A 49 -21.19 -10.30 -13.15
N ARG A 50 -20.58 -11.12 -12.29
CA ARG A 50 -19.99 -12.41 -12.66
C ARG A 50 -20.80 -13.56 -12.07
N GLY A 51 -21.85 -13.95 -12.78
CA GLY A 51 -22.75 -15.02 -12.35
C GLY A 51 -23.34 -14.76 -10.96
N ASP A 52 -23.26 -15.77 -10.09
CA ASP A 52 -23.81 -15.78 -8.73
C ASP A 52 -22.76 -15.44 -7.66
N ILE A 53 -21.55 -15.01 -8.02
CA ILE A 53 -20.45 -14.82 -7.06
C ILE A 53 -20.84 -13.83 -5.95
N LEU A 54 -21.48 -12.71 -6.29
CA LEU A 54 -21.92 -11.72 -5.29
C LEU A 54 -23.03 -12.27 -4.40
N ASP A 55 -23.91 -13.12 -4.95
CA ASP A 55 -24.99 -13.76 -4.19
C ASP A 55 -24.40 -14.78 -3.20
N GLN A 56 -23.37 -15.54 -3.61
CA GLN A 56 -22.62 -16.43 -2.73
C GLN A 56 -21.88 -15.68 -1.61
N ILE A 57 -21.36 -14.48 -1.87
CA ILE A 57 -20.75 -13.64 -0.83
C ILE A 57 -21.84 -13.22 0.17
N ASP A 58 -22.99 -12.75 -0.30
CA ASP A 58 -24.09 -12.28 0.55
C ASP A 58 -24.65 -13.39 1.45
N GLU A 59 -24.89 -14.57 0.87
CA GLU A 59 -25.39 -15.75 1.60
C GLU A 59 -24.44 -16.11 2.75
N ARG A 60 -23.15 -16.23 2.47
CA ARG A 60 -22.13 -16.65 3.46
C ARG A 60 -21.79 -15.56 4.47
N CYS A 61 -21.88 -14.28 4.08
CA CYS A 61 -21.68 -13.15 4.99
C CYS A 61 -22.89 -12.88 5.91
N SER A 62 -24.07 -13.39 5.56
CA SER A 62 -25.30 -13.21 6.34
C SER A 62 -25.35 -14.09 7.60
N GLU A 63 -24.48 -15.09 7.72
CA GLU A 63 -24.32 -15.90 8.94
C GLU A 63 -23.70 -15.09 10.10
N LEU A 64 -24.03 -15.45 11.35
CA LEU A 64 -23.39 -14.83 12.53
C LEU A 64 -21.89 -15.09 12.52
N ALA A 65 -21.10 -14.01 12.56
CA ALA A 65 -19.65 -14.05 12.40
C ALA A 65 -19.20 -14.75 11.08
N GLY A 66 -20.03 -14.65 10.03
CA GLY A 66 -19.74 -15.15 8.69
C GLY A 66 -18.43 -14.57 8.14
N ARG A 67 -17.64 -15.42 7.49
CA ARG A 67 -16.35 -15.05 6.90
C ARG A 67 -16.29 -15.67 5.52
N VAL A 68 -15.87 -14.91 4.52
CA VAL A 68 -15.73 -15.36 3.14
C VAL A 68 -14.33 -15.00 2.65
N ALA A 69 -13.70 -15.91 1.92
CA ALA A 69 -12.42 -15.64 1.25
C ALA A 69 -12.58 -15.76 -0.26
N LEU A 70 -12.21 -14.68 -0.97
CA LEU A 70 -12.08 -14.71 -2.43
C LEU A 70 -10.65 -15.11 -2.79
N VAL A 71 -10.48 -16.24 -3.48
CA VAL A 71 -9.16 -16.79 -3.85
C VAL A 71 -9.07 -16.93 -5.36
N GLY A 72 -7.94 -16.55 -5.95
CA GLY A 72 -7.77 -16.60 -7.41
C GLY A 72 -6.52 -15.85 -7.85
N LEU A 73 -6.17 -15.97 -9.12
CA LEU A 73 -4.95 -15.38 -9.71
C LEU A 73 -4.92 -13.85 -9.62
N GLY A 74 -3.74 -13.24 -9.76
CA GLY A 74 -3.63 -11.78 -9.92
C GLY A 74 -4.49 -11.24 -11.07
N GLY A 75 -5.14 -10.09 -10.88
CA GLY A 75 -5.92 -9.41 -11.93
C GLY A 75 -7.30 -10.00 -12.29
N VAL A 76 -7.74 -11.10 -11.67
CA VAL A 76 -9.07 -11.72 -11.91
C VAL A 76 -10.27 -10.93 -11.35
N GLY A 77 -10.04 -9.78 -10.72
CA GLY A 77 -11.12 -8.90 -10.23
C GLY A 77 -11.64 -9.20 -8.82
N LYS A 78 -10.87 -9.88 -7.95
CA LYS A 78 -11.27 -10.15 -6.55
C LYS A 78 -11.58 -8.87 -5.77
N SER A 79 -10.67 -7.89 -5.82
CA SER A 79 -10.88 -6.61 -5.15
C SER A 79 -12.05 -5.83 -5.76
N GLN A 80 -12.28 -5.94 -7.07
CA GLN A 80 -13.44 -5.33 -7.75
C GLN A 80 -14.78 -5.94 -7.31
N LEU A 81 -14.85 -7.27 -7.14
CA LEU A 81 -16.02 -7.94 -6.55
C LEU A 81 -16.28 -7.45 -5.11
N ALA A 82 -15.23 -7.30 -4.31
CA ALA A 82 -15.35 -6.79 -2.94
C ALA A 82 -15.79 -5.31 -2.91
N ILE A 83 -15.29 -4.46 -3.80
CA ILE A 83 -15.71 -3.05 -3.95
C ILE A 83 -17.19 -2.98 -4.30
N GLU A 84 -17.63 -3.71 -5.33
CA GLU A 84 -19.05 -3.72 -5.73
C GLU A 84 -19.94 -4.22 -4.60
N TYR A 85 -19.54 -5.30 -3.91
CA TYR A 85 -20.28 -5.80 -2.76
C TYR A 85 -20.40 -4.77 -1.63
N ALA A 86 -19.29 -4.07 -1.31
CA ALA A 86 -19.26 -3.01 -0.31
C ALA A 86 -20.27 -1.90 -0.63
N HIS A 87 -20.29 -1.44 -1.88
CA HIS A 87 -21.22 -0.41 -2.36
C HIS A 87 -22.68 -0.88 -2.32
N ARG A 88 -22.96 -2.14 -2.68
CA ARG A 88 -24.32 -2.71 -2.59
C ARG A 88 -24.83 -2.75 -1.15
N ILE A 89 -23.99 -3.17 -0.21
CA ILE A 89 -24.33 -3.19 1.22
C ILE A 89 -24.55 -1.77 1.74
N ALA A 90 -23.65 -0.84 1.41
CA ALA A 90 -23.75 0.55 1.84
C ALA A 90 -25.04 1.22 1.33
N ALA A 91 -25.47 0.90 0.10
CA ALA A 91 -26.71 1.42 -0.47
C ALA A 91 -27.98 0.74 0.10
N GLY A 92 -27.92 -0.55 0.43
CA GLY A 92 -29.07 -1.33 0.90
C GLY A 92 -29.31 -1.29 2.41
N HIS A 93 -28.28 -0.98 3.22
CA HIS A 93 -28.31 -1.10 4.67
C HIS A 93 -27.62 0.08 5.38
N LEU A 94 -28.40 1.14 5.64
CA LEU A 94 -27.92 2.33 6.35
C LEU A 94 -27.61 2.10 7.84
N ASP A 95 -27.86 0.90 8.36
CA ASP A 95 -27.64 0.50 9.75
C ASP A 95 -26.36 -0.35 9.94
N ARG A 96 -25.52 -0.49 8.90
CA ARG A 96 -24.32 -1.33 8.93
C ARG A 96 -23.05 -0.51 8.69
N TRP A 97 -22.02 -0.81 9.47
CA TRP A 97 -20.67 -0.33 9.21
C TRP A 97 -20.02 -1.13 8.08
N VAL A 98 -19.34 -0.45 7.18
CA VAL A 98 -18.48 -1.09 6.18
C VAL A 98 -17.08 -0.52 6.32
N PHE A 99 -16.12 -1.34 6.71
CA PHE A 99 -14.73 -0.95 6.87
C PHE A 99 -13.86 -1.63 5.82
N TRP A 100 -12.93 -0.85 5.26
CA TRP A 100 -11.90 -1.36 4.35
C TRP A 100 -10.54 -1.34 5.02
N VAL A 101 -9.84 -2.48 5.01
CA VAL A 101 -8.50 -2.63 5.56
C VAL A 101 -7.60 -3.30 4.54
N HIS A 102 -6.52 -2.63 4.18
CA HIS A 102 -5.43 -3.25 3.42
C HIS A 102 -4.68 -4.23 4.31
N ALA A 103 -4.55 -5.46 3.85
CA ALA A 103 -3.98 -6.56 4.60
C ALA A 103 -2.71 -7.16 3.96
N GLY A 104 -2.09 -6.43 3.03
CA GLY A 104 -0.85 -6.86 2.37
C GLY A 104 0.39 -6.85 3.26
N THR A 105 0.38 -6.10 4.36
CA THR A 105 1.44 -6.11 5.38
C THR A 105 0.85 -5.83 6.75
N GLN A 106 1.58 -6.20 7.82
CA GLN A 106 1.17 -5.88 9.18
C GLN A 106 1.03 -4.36 9.40
N ALA A 107 1.88 -3.53 8.75
CA ALA A 107 1.75 -2.08 8.82
C ALA A 107 0.42 -1.58 8.26
N ARG A 108 -0.04 -2.15 7.14
CA ARG A 108 -1.31 -1.79 6.51
C ARG A 108 -2.51 -2.21 7.35
N VAL A 109 -2.46 -3.38 7.99
CA VAL A 109 -3.51 -3.82 8.93
C VAL A 109 -3.62 -2.86 10.10
N GLU A 110 -2.50 -2.54 10.75
CA GLU A 110 -2.50 -1.61 11.89
C GLU A 110 -2.97 -0.20 11.50
N GLU A 111 -2.57 0.29 10.33
CA GLU A 111 -3.11 1.52 9.74
C GLU A 111 -4.65 1.43 9.61
N GLY A 112 -5.17 0.35 9.02
CA GLY A 112 -6.60 0.16 8.84
C GLY A 112 -7.37 0.13 10.17
N PHE A 113 -6.83 -0.56 11.17
CA PHE A 113 -7.44 -0.61 12.51
C PHE A 113 -7.43 0.75 13.21
N ARG A 114 -6.38 1.56 13.03
CA ARG A 114 -6.39 2.95 13.51
C ARG A 114 -7.43 3.80 12.79
N LYS A 115 -7.57 3.68 11.47
CA LYS A 115 -8.65 4.34 10.71
C LYS A 115 -10.03 3.94 11.26
N ILE A 116 -10.25 2.66 11.57
CA ILE A 116 -11.50 2.20 12.21
C ILE A 116 -11.67 2.89 13.57
N ALA A 117 -10.65 2.88 14.44
CA ALA A 117 -10.70 3.53 15.74
C ALA A 117 -11.04 5.02 15.65
N ASP A 118 -10.47 5.72 14.67
CA ASP A 118 -10.72 7.14 14.39
C ASP A 118 -12.09 7.40 13.79
N ASN A 119 -12.60 6.50 12.96
CA ASN A 119 -13.92 6.63 12.35
C ASN A 119 -15.03 6.45 13.38
N VAL A 120 -14.89 5.48 14.28
CA VAL A 120 -15.89 5.20 15.32
C VAL A 120 -15.67 5.98 16.62
N LYS A 121 -14.65 6.86 16.63
CA LYS A 121 -14.28 7.75 17.75
C LYS A 121 -14.01 6.99 19.06
N LEU A 122 -13.21 5.92 19.00
CA LEU A 122 -12.86 5.14 20.19
C LEU A 122 -12.14 5.98 21.25
N ALA A 123 -12.57 5.84 22.49
CA ALA A 123 -11.87 6.44 23.63
C ALA A 123 -10.49 5.77 23.82
N GLY A 124 -9.47 6.55 24.14
CA GLY A 124 -8.11 6.04 24.36
C GLY A 124 -7.30 5.78 23.09
N ARG A 125 -7.86 5.95 21.89
CA ARG A 125 -7.13 5.74 20.61
C ARG A 125 -5.95 6.69 20.41
N ASN A 126 -5.98 7.85 21.05
CA ASN A 126 -4.90 8.83 21.01
C ASN A 126 -3.88 8.65 22.15
N GLN A 127 -4.07 7.67 23.04
CA GLN A 127 -3.17 7.51 24.18
C GLN A 127 -1.84 6.87 23.73
N PRO A 128 -0.68 7.38 24.22
CA PRO A 128 0.60 6.75 23.95
C PRO A 128 0.61 5.28 24.39
N GLY A 129 0.98 4.38 23.48
CA GLY A 129 1.04 2.94 23.76
C GLY A 129 -0.33 2.24 23.80
N ALA A 130 -1.40 2.89 23.33
CA ALA A 130 -2.70 2.25 23.20
C ALA A 130 -2.63 1.02 22.28
N ASP A 131 -3.17 -0.10 22.75
CA ASP A 131 -3.37 -1.30 21.95
C ASP A 131 -4.61 -1.10 21.05
N ILE A 132 -4.41 -0.43 19.92
CA ILE A 132 -5.48 -0.12 18.96
C ILE A 132 -6.19 -1.38 18.48
N PRO A 133 -5.49 -2.47 18.08
CA PRO A 133 -6.16 -3.73 17.75
C PRO A 133 -7.11 -4.21 18.83
N GLN A 134 -6.71 -4.17 20.10
CA GLN A 134 -7.54 -4.61 21.20
C GLN A 134 -8.74 -3.68 21.47
N LEU A 135 -8.56 -2.35 21.32
CA LEU A 135 -9.66 -1.38 21.42
C LEU A 135 -10.71 -1.61 20.33
N VAL A 136 -10.28 -1.80 19.09
CA VAL A 136 -11.16 -2.09 17.95
C VAL A 136 -11.85 -3.43 18.13
N TYR A 137 -11.14 -4.47 18.58
CA TYR A 137 -11.73 -5.77 18.90
C TYR A 137 -12.83 -5.66 19.96
N GLY A 138 -12.57 -4.94 21.05
CA GLY A 138 -13.55 -4.71 22.11
C GLY A 138 -14.80 -3.97 21.61
N TRP A 139 -14.62 -3.04 20.67
CA TRP A 139 -15.73 -2.34 20.02
C TRP A 139 -16.52 -3.25 19.07
N LEU A 140 -15.85 -3.99 18.19
CA LEU A 140 -16.49 -4.91 17.22
C LEU A 140 -17.25 -6.06 17.90
N SER A 141 -16.79 -6.48 19.08
CA SER A 141 -17.39 -7.57 19.86
C SER A 141 -18.62 -7.13 20.68
N ASN A 142 -18.93 -5.83 20.73
CA ASN A 142 -20.06 -5.31 21.47
C ASN A 142 -21.25 -5.07 20.54
N GLU A 143 -22.27 -5.93 20.66
CA GLU A 143 -23.49 -5.91 19.83
C GLU A 143 -24.23 -4.56 19.85
N ARG A 144 -24.04 -3.74 20.89
CA ARG A 144 -24.65 -2.39 20.98
C ARG A 144 -24.11 -1.42 19.93
N ASN A 145 -22.97 -1.72 19.30
CA ASN A 145 -22.34 -0.87 18.30
C ASN A 145 -22.89 -1.11 16.87
N GLY A 146 -23.83 -2.03 16.71
CA GLY A 146 -24.48 -2.34 15.44
C GLY A 146 -23.74 -3.42 14.64
N ARG A 147 -24.27 -3.71 13.46
CA ARG A 147 -23.70 -4.72 12.55
C ARG A 147 -22.57 -4.09 11.74
N TRP A 148 -21.57 -4.90 11.40
CA TRP A 148 -20.42 -4.45 10.65
C TRP A 148 -19.96 -5.50 9.64
N ILE A 149 -19.30 -5.03 8.58
CA ILE A 149 -18.53 -5.82 7.64
C ILE A 149 -17.13 -5.21 7.57
N ILE A 150 -16.10 -6.05 7.64
CA ILE A 150 -14.70 -5.66 7.41
C ILE A 150 -14.20 -6.39 6.19
N ILE A 151 -13.72 -5.63 5.20
CA ILE A 151 -13.09 -6.16 4.01
C ILE A 151 -11.57 -6.10 4.21
N LEU A 152 -10.94 -7.27 4.17
CA LEU A 152 -9.49 -7.44 4.22
C LEU A 152 -8.97 -7.62 2.79
N ASP A 153 -8.60 -6.53 2.14
CA ASP A 153 -8.06 -6.59 0.78
C ASP A 153 -6.58 -7.01 0.81
N SER A 154 -6.13 -7.74 -0.21
CA SER A 154 -4.72 -8.08 -0.37
C SER A 154 -4.13 -8.93 0.77
N ALA A 155 -4.92 -9.80 1.40
CA ALA A 155 -4.48 -10.70 2.48
C ALA A 155 -3.61 -11.89 1.98
N ASP A 156 -2.47 -11.61 1.37
CA ASP A 156 -1.56 -12.60 0.77
C ASP A 156 -0.33 -12.92 1.64
N ASP A 157 0.04 -12.06 2.59
CA ASP A 157 1.18 -12.27 3.48
C ASP A 157 0.87 -13.25 4.63
N ARG A 158 1.57 -14.39 4.60
CA ARG A 158 1.48 -15.47 5.59
C ARG A 158 1.95 -15.04 6.98
N ASN A 159 2.80 -14.02 7.08
CA ASN A 159 3.30 -13.51 8.35
C ASN A 159 2.30 -12.59 9.05
N VAL A 160 1.31 -12.06 8.32
CA VAL A 160 0.30 -11.13 8.86
C VAL A 160 -0.77 -11.85 9.70
N PHE A 161 -1.04 -13.13 9.42
CA PHE A 161 -2.14 -13.89 10.02
C PHE A 161 -1.72 -15.13 10.84
N TYR A 162 -0.53 -15.08 11.47
CA TYR A 162 0.13 -16.15 12.25
C TYR A 162 0.68 -17.35 11.45
N SER A 163 1.87 -17.81 11.85
CA SER A 163 2.81 -18.65 11.11
C SER A 163 2.42 -20.12 10.92
N SER A 164 2.95 -20.69 9.81
CA SER A 164 3.15 -22.13 9.53
C SER A 164 1.94 -22.97 9.10
N ASP A 165 1.32 -22.67 7.95
CA ASP A 165 0.78 -23.72 7.04
C ASP A 165 0.21 -23.18 5.70
N ASN A 166 0.12 -24.04 4.68
CA ASN A 166 -0.20 -23.71 3.28
C ASN A 166 -1.68 -23.39 2.95
N ASP A 167 -2.56 -23.14 3.93
CA ASP A 167 -4.02 -22.91 3.69
C ASP A 167 -4.56 -21.68 4.48
N LEU A 168 -4.04 -20.49 4.14
CA LEU A 168 -4.40 -19.21 4.79
C LEU A 168 -5.90 -18.90 4.70
N ALA A 169 -6.53 -19.14 3.55
CA ALA A 169 -7.95 -18.85 3.34
C ALA A 169 -8.86 -19.72 4.22
N SER A 170 -8.56 -21.02 4.35
CA SER A 170 -9.32 -21.92 5.23
C SER A 170 -9.16 -21.55 6.71
N ARG A 171 -7.98 -21.06 7.12
CA ARG A 171 -7.76 -20.57 8.48
C ARG A 171 -8.51 -19.27 8.78
N LEU A 172 -8.49 -18.32 7.85
CA LEU A 172 -9.20 -17.04 8.01
C LEU A 172 -10.71 -17.27 8.10
N THR A 173 -11.25 -18.13 7.23
CA THR A 173 -12.68 -18.42 7.17
C THR A 173 -13.15 -19.45 8.19
N GLY A 174 -12.24 -20.26 8.73
CA GLY A 174 -12.53 -21.38 9.63
C GLY A 174 -13.15 -22.61 8.95
N ARG A 175 -13.59 -22.50 7.69
CA ARG A 175 -14.22 -23.58 6.91
C ARG A 175 -13.94 -23.42 5.42
N ARG A 176 -13.54 -24.50 4.74
CA ARG A 176 -13.30 -24.48 3.28
C ARG A 176 -14.55 -24.12 2.46
N GLN A 177 -15.74 -24.43 2.96
CA GLN A 177 -17.01 -24.08 2.30
C GLN A 177 -17.22 -22.56 2.15
N ASN A 178 -16.44 -21.75 2.87
CA ASN A 178 -16.50 -20.30 2.84
C ASN A 178 -15.47 -19.67 1.87
N ILE A 179 -14.73 -20.50 1.14
CA ILE A 179 -13.82 -20.05 0.09
C ILE A 179 -14.58 -20.00 -1.24
N ILE A 180 -14.48 -18.88 -1.95
CA ILE A 180 -14.99 -18.71 -3.32
C ILE A 180 -13.78 -18.59 -4.24
N GLU A 181 -13.63 -19.56 -5.14
CA GLU A 181 -12.60 -19.50 -6.17
C GLU A 181 -13.06 -18.58 -7.31
N VAL A 182 -12.34 -17.49 -7.51
CA VAL A 182 -12.57 -16.51 -8.56
C VAL A 182 -11.61 -16.81 -9.71
N GLY A 183 -12.14 -17.44 -10.77
CA GLY A 183 -11.41 -17.69 -12.00
C GLY A 183 -11.38 -16.48 -12.95
N PRO A 184 -10.79 -16.64 -14.15
CA PRO A 184 -10.98 -15.71 -15.28
C PRO A 184 -12.45 -15.51 -15.64
N MET A 185 -12.76 -14.43 -16.35
CA MET A 185 -14.14 -14.19 -16.81
C MET A 185 -14.57 -15.26 -17.81
N VAL A 186 -15.86 -15.57 -17.83
CA VAL A 186 -16.41 -16.30 -18.99
C VAL A 186 -16.40 -15.38 -20.21
N GLN A 187 -16.38 -15.96 -21.41
CA GLN A 187 -16.25 -15.19 -22.64
C GLN A 187 -17.30 -14.08 -22.80
N MET A 188 -18.55 -14.35 -22.40
CA MET A 188 -19.64 -13.37 -22.46
C MET A 188 -19.38 -12.15 -21.56
N ASP A 189 -18.98 -12.38 -20.31
CA ASP A 189 -18.67 -11.31 -19.36
C ASP A 189 -17.42 -10.52 -19.80
N ALA A 190 -16.40 -11.22 -20.33
CA ALA A 190 -15.19 -10.61 -20.85
C ALA A 190 -15.46 -9.68 -22.04
N LEU A 191 -16.31 -10.11 -22.98
CA LEU A 191 -16.76 -9.28 -24.10
C LEU A 191 -17.58 -8.08 -23.62
N THR A 192 -18.46 -8.29 -22.63
CA THR A 192 -19.26 -7.22 -22.02
C THR A 192 -18.37 -6.16 -21.37
N LEU A 193 -17.32 -6.58 -20.66
CA LEU A 193 -16.35 -5.66 -20.05
C LEU A 193 -15.61 -4.86 -21.12
N LEU A 194 -15.12 -5.55 -22.16
CA LEU A 194 -14.44 -4.90 -23.29
C LEU A 194 -15.36 -3.88 -23.99
N GLU A 195 -16.63 -4.23 -24.18
CA GLU A 195 -17.62 -3.36 -24.82
C GLU A 195 -17.89 -2.10 -24.01
N ARG A 196 -18.09 -2.24 -22.70
CA ARG A 196 -18.31 -1.10 -21.81
C ARG A 196 -17.12 -0.13 -21.81
N LYS A 197 -15.90 -0.67 -21.71
CA LYS A 197 -14.67 0.12 -21.73
C LYS A 197 -14.43 0.82 -23.07
N LEU A 198 -14.77 0.18 -24.20
CA LEU A 198 -14.63 0.79 -25.53
C LEU A 198 -15.82 1.65 -25.96
N GLY A 199 -16.96 1.57 -25.26
CA GLY A 199 -18.23 2.19 -25.61
C GLY A 199 -19.01 1.47 -26.72
N SER A 200 -18.33 0.86 -27.70
CA SER A 200 -18.96 -0.01 -28.70
C SER A 200 -17.95 -0.97 -29.34
N ILE A 201 -18.40 -2.16 -29.75
CA ILE A 201 -17.59 -3.13 -30.49
C ILE A 201 -18.13 -3.27 -31.92
N LEU A 202 -17.37 -2.80 -32.90
CA LEU A 202 -17.73 -2.93 -34.33
C LEU A 202 -17.36 -4.30 -34.91
N ASN A 203 -16.30 -4.93 -34.40
CA ASN A 203 -15.80 -6.22 -34.88
C ASN A 203 -15.81 -7.27 -33.76
N THR A 204 -16.91 -8.03 -33.68
CA THR A 204 -17.12 -9.04 -32.64
C THR A 204 -16.12 -10.21 -32.73
N ASP A 205 -15.69 -10.60 -33.94
CA ASP A 205 -14.71 -11.69 -34.11
C ASP A 205 -13.32 -11.28 -33.60
N ALA A 206 -12.86 -10.07 -33.95
CA ALA A 206 -11.61 -9.54 -33.43
C ALA A 206 -11.69 -9.36 -31.91
N ALA A 207 -12.81 -8.87 -31.37
CA ALA A 207 -13.02 -8.76 -29.93
C ALA A 207 -12.94 -10.11 -29.21
N ALA A 208 -13.58 -11.14 -29.76
CA ALA A 208 -13.53 -12.51 -29.23
C ALA A 208 -12.10 -13.08 -29.24
N LYS A 209 -11.32 -12.80 -30.28
CA LYS A 209 -9.91 -13.20 -30.35
C LYS A 209 -9.05 -12.44 -29.35
N LEU A 210 -9.31 -11.15 -29.14
CA LEU A 210 -8.58 -10.32 -28.18
C LEU A 210 -8.82 -10.78 -26.74
N VAL A 211 -10.07 -10.91 -26.30
CA VAL A 211 -10.34 -11.35 -24.91
C VAL A 211 -9.79 -12.75 -24.63
N ARG A 212 -9.73 -13.62 -25.66
CA ARG A 212 -9.09 -14.93 -25.57
C ARG A 212 -7.57 -14.82 -25.45
N ALA A 213 -6.93 -13.95 -26.24
CA ALA A 213 -5.48 -13.72 -26.15
C ALA A 213 -5.09 -13.12 -24.78
N LEU A 214 -6.00 -12.40 -24.14
CA LEU A 214 -5.82 -11.84 -22.79
C LEU A 214 -6.25 -12.80 -21.67
N ASP A 215 -6.40 -14.10 -21.96
CA ASP A 215 -6.78 -15.16 -21.02
C ASP A 215 -8.06 -14.86 -20.21
N PHE A 216 -8.95 -14.01 -20.75
CA PHE A 216 -10.17 -13.54 -20.09
C PHE A 216 -9.92 -12.87 -18.73
N ILE A 217 -8.75 -12.27 -18.53
CA ILE A 217 -8.37 -11.58 -17.30
C ILE A 217 -8.91 -10.14 -17.34
N PRO A 218 -9.81 -9.73 -16.42
CA PRO A 218 -10.42 -8.40 -16.40
C PRO A 218 -9.38 -7.27 -16.45
N LEU A 219 -8.31 -7.35 -15.65
CA LEU A 219 -7.30 -6.30 -15.63
C LEU A 219 -6.61 -6.13 -16.99
N ALA A 220 -6.25 -7.23 -17.65
CA ALA A 220 -5.63 -7.18 -18.97
C ALA A 220 -6.59 -6.63 -20.02
N ILE A 221 -7.88 -7.01 -19.94
CA ILE A 221 -8.93 -6.50 -20.83
C ILE A 221 -9.11 -4.99 -20.64
N SER A 222 -9.20 -4.51 -19.40
CA SER A 222 -9.33 -3.07 -19.10
C SER A 222 -8.13 -2.29 -19.62
N GLN A 223 -6.90 -2.74 -19.34
CA GLN A 223 -5.67 -2.10 -19.86
C GLN A 223 -5.61 -2.07 -21.39
N ALA A 224 -6.02 -3.15 -22.06
CA ALA A 224 -6.08 -3.20 -23.51
C ALA A 224 -7.13 -2.21 -24.06
N ALA A 225 -8.31 -2.16 -23.47
CA ALA A 225 -9.38 -1.27 -23.86
C ALA A 225 -8.99 0.20 -23.66
N ALA A 226 -8.40 0.51 -22.51
CA ALA A 226 -7.83 1.80 -22.16
C ALA A 226 -6.80 2.27 -23.20
N TYR A 227 -5.86 1.39 -23.57
CA TYR A 227 -4.89 1.68 -24.62
C TYR A 227 -5.53 1.98 -25.98
N ILE A 228 -6.50 1.16 -26.40
CA ILE A 228 -7.19 1.34 -27.68
C ILE A 228 -7.95 2.67 -27.68
N GLN A 229 -8.67 2.97 -26.60
CA GLN A 229 -9.47 4.19 -26.46
C GLN A 229 -8.59 5.45 -26.45
N ALA A 230 -7.52 5.47 -25.64
CA ALA A 230 -6.59 6.59 -25.55
C ALA A 230 -5.90 6.90 -26.89
N ARG A 231 -5.79 5.90 -27.77
CA ARG A 231 -5.18 6.03 -29.10
C ARG A 231 -6.18 6.05 -30.24
N ALA A 232 -7.48 6.14 -29.99
CA ALA A 232 -8.48 6.21 -31.04
C ALA A 232 -8.30 7.51 -31.86
N PRO A 233 -8.46 7.49 -33.21
CA PRO A 233 -8.72 6.33 -34.08
C PRO A 233 -7.44 5.65 -34.62
N ARG A 234 -6.25 6.00 -34.13
CA ARG A 234 -4.95 5.50 -34.62
C ARG A 234 -4.65 4.05 -34.20
N SER A 235 -5.32 3.58 -33.15
CA SER A 235 -5.31 2.19 -32.71
C SER A 235 -6.71 1.61 -32.84
N SER A 236 -6.84 0.53 -33.61
CA SER A 236 -8.06 -0.28 -33.68
C SER A 236 -7.88 -1.57 -32.87
N LEU A 237 -8.98 -2.27 -32.63
CA LEU A 237 -8.97 -3.55 -31.92
C LEU A 237 -8.08 -4.58 -32.65
N GLU A 238 -8.16 -4.65 -33.98
CA GLU A 238 -7.37 -5.56 -34.81
C GLU A 238 -5.88 -5.23 -34.78
N LYS A 239 -5.56 -3.92 -34.80
CA LYS A 239 -4.18 -3.45 -34.70
C LYS A 239 -3.58 -3.82 -33.35
N TYR A 240 -4.30 -3.55 -32.26
CA TYR A 240 -3.84 -3.92 -30.92
C TYR A 240 -3.69 -5.43 -30.74
N LEU A 241 -4.62 -6.23 -31.27
CA LEU A 241 -4.50 -7.69 -31.28
C LEU A 241 -3.21 -8.16 -31.98
N SER A 242 -2.84 -7.52 -33.08
CA SER A 242 -1.60 -7.82 -33.81
C SER A 242 -0.35 -7.46 -32.98
N GLU A 243 -0.36 -6.29 -32.33
CA GLU A 243 0.70 -5.83 -31.42
C GLU A 243 0.86 -6.78 -30.22
N CYS A 244 -0.25 -7.24 -29.63
CA CYS A 244 -0.29 -8.22 -28.54
C CYS A 244 0.42 -9.53 -28.94
N GLN A 245 0.03 -10.10 -30.08
CA GLN A 245 0.65 -11.33 -30.59
C GLN A 245 2.14 -11.15 -30.96
N GLU A 246 2.55 -9.97 -31.41
CA GLU A 246 3.96 -9.67 -31.69
C GLU A 246 4.77 -9.57 -30.39
N SER A 247 4.24 -8.87 -29.39
CA SER A 247 4.85 -8.71 -28.06
C SER A 247 5.10 -10.07 -27.39
N GLU A 248 4.12 -10.98 -27.43
CA GLU A 248 4.27 -12.34 -26.90
C GLU A 248 5.39 -13.13 -27.59
N ARG A 249 5.50 -13.06 -28.92
CA ARG A 249 6.56 -13.72 -29.70
C ARG A 249 7.95 -13.14 -29.42
N LYS A 250 8.05 -11.85 -29.12
CA LYS A 250 9.32 -11.21 -28.69
C LYS A 250 9.69 -11.67 -27.28
N ARG A 251 8.72 -11.75 -26.37
CA ARG A 251 8.90 -12.19 -24.97
C ARG A 251 9.30 -13.65 -24.82
N SER A 252 8.79 -14.55 -25.67
CA SER A 252 9.17 -15.97 -25.61
C SER A 252 10.67 -16.17 -25.82
N ARG A 253 11.38 -15.20 -26.40
CA ARG A 253 12.84 -15.21 -26.58
C ARG A 253 13.63 -14.53 -25.46
N LEU A 254 12.97 -13.73 -24.61
CA LEU A 254 13.61 -12.92 -23.56
C LEU A 254 13.47 -13.52 -22.15
N LEU A 255 12.47 -14.37 -21.90
CA LEU A 255 12.11 -14.87 -20.56
C LEU A 255 12.43 -16.35 -20.32
N GLU A 256 13.26 -16.98 -21.16
CA GLU A 256 13.68 -18.37 -20.95
C GLU A 256 14.56 -18.56 -19.70
N HIS A 257 15.16 -17.48 -19.16
CA HIS A 257 16.23 -17.63 -18.17
C HIS A 257 15.95 -17.17 -16.73
N ASP A 258 14.80 -16.54 -16.42
CA ASP A 258 14.66 -15.84 -15.11
C ASP A 258 13.21 -15.78 -14.54
N ALA A 259 12.34 -16.70 -14.96
CA ALA A 259 10.88 -16.59 -14.77
C ALA A 259 10.31 -17.36 -13.56
N GLY A 260 11.11 -17.68 -12.54
CA GLY A 260 10.68 -18.48 -11.38
C GLY A 260 9.58 -17.82 -10.55
N ASP A 261 9.72 -16.53 -10.23
CA ASP A 261 8.77 -15.80 -9.37
C ASP A 261 7.58 -15.20 -10.13
N LEU A 262 7.74 -14.86 -11.41
CA LEU A 262 6.68 -14.26 -12.25
C LEU A 262 5.62 -15.27 -12.72
N ARG A 263 5.97 -16.55 -12.81
CA ARG A 263 5.13 -17.61 -13.42
C ARG A 263 4.30 -18.42 -12.44
N ARG A 264 4.28 -18.07 -11.15
CA ARG A 264 3.48 -18.79 -10.16
C ARG A 264 1.99 -18.88 -10.55
N ASP A 265 1.53 -17.89 -11.32
CA ASP A 265 0.13 -17.71 -11.75
C ASP A 265 -0.13 -18.02 -13.25
N GLY A 266 0.83 -18.60 -13.98
CA GLY A 266 0.59 -19.10 -15.36
C GLY A 266 0.23 -18.04 -16.41
N GLY A 267 -0.84 -18.28 -17.18
CA GLY A 267 -1.31 -17.43 -18.30
C GLY A 267 -1.74 -16.02 -17.88
N ALA A 268 -2.37 -15.88 -16.71
CA ALA A 268 -2.86 -14.58 -16.23
C ALA A 268 -1.76 -13.54 -16.06
N SER A 269 -0.59 -13.95 -15.53
CA SER A 269 0.59 -13.08 -15.46
C SER A 269 1.07 -12.66 -16.84
N ASN A 270 1.01 -13.54 -17.85
CA ASN A 270 1.46 -13.23 -19.20
C ASN A 270 0.58 -12.18 -19.86
N ALA A 271 -0.75 -12.33 -19.78
CA ALA A 271 -1.68 -11.37 -20.35
C ALA A 271 -1.44 -9.95 -19.80
N ILE A 272 -1.36 -9.82 -18.47
CA ILE A 272 -1.12 -8.52 -17.80
C ILE A 272 0.26 -7.95 -18.14
N LEU A 273 1.30 -8.80 -18.19
CA LEU A 273 2.65 -8.38 -18.57
C LEU A 273 2.68 -7.83 -20.01
N THR A 274 1.98 -8.48 -20.93
CA THR A 274 1.91 -8.06 -22.34
C THR A 274 1.19 -6.71 -22.48
N THR A 275 0.02 -6.55 -21.85
CA THR A 275 -0.77 -5.31 -21.93
C THR A 275 -0.07 -4.15 -21.25
N TRP A 276 0.55 -4.40 -20.10
CA TRP A 276 1.41 -3.43 -19.41
C TRP A 276 2.57 -3.00 -20.29
N GLN A 277 3.30 -3.94 -20.90
CA GLN A 277 4.49 -3.64 -21.70
C GLN A 277 4.13 -2.75 -22.91
N ILE A 278 3.06 -3.08 -23.63
CA ILE A 278 2.60 -2.29 -24.80
C ILE A 278 2.25 -0.86 -24.37
N SER A 279 1.53 -0.70 -23.25
CA SER A 279 1.15 0.60 -22.72
C SER A 279 2.36 1.38 -22.24
N PHE A 280 3.25 0.75 -21.48
CA PHE A 280 4.45 1.38 -20.96
C PHE A 280 5.41 1.84 -22.06
N ASP A 281 5.65 1.02 -23.09
CA ASP A 281 6.50 1.40 -24.22
C ASP A 281 5.94 2.63 -24.96
N HIS A 282 4.61 2.71 -25.10
CA HIS A 282 3.96 3.87 -25.68
C HIS A 282 4.04 5.12 -24.79
N ILE A 283 3.68 5.01 -23.51
CA ILE A 283 3.75 6.11 -22.54
C ILE A 283 5.17 6.67 -22.47
N ARG A 284 6.17 5.80 -22.40
CA ARG A 284 7.58 6.20 -22.38
C ARG A 284 7.99 6.97 -23.65
N SER A 285 7.39 6.66 -24.80
CA SER A 285 7.69 7.34 -26.06
C SER A 285 7.00 8.71 -26.18
N GLU A 286 5.75 8.84 -25.71
CA GLU A 286 4.95 10.07 -25.84
C GLU A 286 5.17 11.03 -24.65
N ARG A 287 5.26 10.48 -23.43
CA ARG A 287 5.34 11.22 -22.18
C ARG A 287 6.32 10.55 -21.20
N PRO A 288 7.64 10.75 -21.40
CA PRO A 288 8.67 10.15 -20.55
C PRO A 288 8.51 10.46 -19.06
N SER A 289 7.99 11.64 -18.71
CA SER A 289 7.76 12.04 -17.30
C SER A 289 6.77 11.13 -16.58
N ALA A 290 5.70 10.68 -17.25
CA ALA A 290 4.76 9.73 -16.68
C ALA A 290 5.37 8.33 -16.52
N ALA A 291 6.24 7.92 -17.45
CA ALA A 291 6.99 6.67 -17.31
C ALA A 291 7.97 6.73 -16.13
N ASP A 292 8.63 7.87 -15.92
CA ASP A 292 9.48 8.11 -14.75
C ASP A 292 8.67 8.10 -13.44
N LEU A 293 7.48 8.70 -13.44
CA LEU A 293 6.56 8.68 -12.30
C LEU A 293 6.15 7.26 -11.94
N LEU A 294 5.71 6.46 -12.92
CA LEU A 294 5.37 5.04 -12.72
C LEU A 294 6.57 4.24 -12.19
N SER A 295 7.75 4.52 -12.74
CA SER A 295 9.01 3.89 -12.31
C SER A 295 9.32 4.20 -10.84
N LEU A 296 9.18 5.45 -10.42
CA LEU A 296 9.35 5.87 -9.02
C LEU A 296 8.31 5.23 -8.10
N MET A 297 7.01 5.31 -8.45
CA MET A 297 5.91 4.71 -7.69
C MET A 297 6.14 3.22 -7.44
N SER A 298 6.78 2.53 -8.39
CA SER A 298 7.07 1.11 -8.26
C SER A 298 7.92 0.77 -7.04
N PHE A 299 8.70 1.69 -6.44
CA PHE A 299 9.54 1.43 -5.26
C PHE A 299 8.84 1.63 -3.92
N PHE A 300 7.62 2.16 -3.91
CA PHE A 300 6.81 2.29 -2.70
C PHE A 300 6.12 0.96 -2.36
N ASP A 301 5.51 0.87 -1.17
CA ASP A 301 4.40 -0.07 -0.97
C ASP A 301 3.32 0.18 -2.03
N ARG A 302 2.73 -0.89 -2.57
CA ARG A 302 1.85 -0.80 -3.75
C ARG A 302 0.50 -0.14 -3.48
N GLN A 303 0.11 0.03 -2.22
CA GLN A 303 -1.14 0.68 -1.83
C GLN A 303 -0.83 2.00 -1.12
N GLY A 304 -1.79 2.92 -1.05
CA GLY A 304 -1.69 4.13 -0.23
C GLY A 304 -0.44 4.99 -0.43
N ILE A 305 0.08 5.11 -1.67
CA ILE A 305 1.25 5.94 -2.00
C ILE A 305 0.84 7.43 -1.92
N PRO A 306 1.36 8.23 -0.98
CA PRO A 306 0.94 9.62 -0.84
C PRO A 306 1.48 10.52 -1.96
N GLU A 307 0.62 11.38 -2.52
CA GLU A 307 0.98 12.33 -3.56
C GLU A 307 2.14 13.24 -3.18
N SER A 308 2.18 13.70 -1.93
CA SER A 308 3.22 14.58 -1.40
C SER A 308 4.64 14.02 -1.57
N LEU A 309 4.79 12.69 -1.58
CA LEU A 309 6.09 12.05 -1.77
C LEU A 309 6.54 12.09 -3.23
N LEU A 310 5.60 12.04 -4.17
CA LEU A 310 5.88 12.00 -5.61
C LEU A 310 6.24 13.40 -6.15
N LYS A 311 5.61 14.45 -5.63
CA LYS A 311 5.89 15.85 -6.02
C LYS A 311 7.27 16.35 -5.58
N SER A 312 7.79 15.82 -4.46
CA SER A 312 9.02 16.30 -3.81
C SER A 312 10.32 16.04 -4.61
N SER A 313 10.27 15.27 -5.71
CA SER A 313 11.45 14.83 -6.47
C SER A 313 12.24 15.93 -7.20
N LYS A 314 11.64 17.11 -7.46
CA LYS A 314 12.25 18.11 -8.37
C LYS A 314 12.76 19.38 -7.67
N GLN A 315 12.37 19.65 -6.43
CA GLN A 315 12.80 20.85 -5.70
C GLN A 315 14.28 20.78 -5.23
N THR A 316 14.87 19.57 -5.11
CA THR A 316 16.21 19.42 -4.52
C THR A 316 17.37 19.65 -5.51
N LYS A 317 17.12 19.67 -6.83
CA LYS A 317 18.18 19.92 -7.83
C LYS A 317 18.49 21.39 -8.10
N THR A 318 17.61 22.32 -7.69
CA THR A 318 17.82 23.77 -7.86
C THR A 318 18.50 24.43 -6.66
N ALA A 319 18.48 23.82 -5.47
CA ALA A 319 19.10 24.40 -4.27
C ALA A 319 20.63 24.23 -4.16
N THR A 320 21.27 23.40 -5.02
CA THR A 320 22.71 23.09 -4.89
C THR A 320 23.60 23.79 -5.93
N ARG A 321 23.09 24.82 -6.63
CA ARG A 321 23.89 25.63 -7.57
C ARG A 321 23.93 27.14 -7.30
N ALA A 322 23.30 27.62 -6.21
CA ALA A 322 23.40 29.02 -5.80
C ALA A 322 24.42 29.18 -4.65
N SER A 323 25.69 29.01 -4.96
CA SER A 323 26.78 29.60 -4.17
C SER A 323 27.74 30.29 -5.13
N GLY A 324 27.40 31.52 -5.51
CA GLY A 324 28.23 32.37 -6.35
C GLY A 324 27.40 33.52 -6.93
N SER A 325 27.85 34.74 -6.58
CA SER A 325 27.39 36.07 -7.01
C SER A 325 26.06 36.58 -6.44
N GLU A 326 26.21 37.44 -5.43
CA GLU A 326 25.29 38.55 -5.14
C GLU A 326 25.23 39.45 -6.39
N ASP A 327 24.05 39.59 -6.99
CA ASP A 327 23.50 40.82 -7.58
C ASP A 327 22.23 40.52 -8.41
N ALA A 328 21.27 41.43 -8.27
CA ALA A 328 20.13 41.72 -9.15
C ALA A 328 18.81 40.91 -9.04
N GLU A 329 17.79 41.68 -8.59
CA GLU A 329 16.45 41.81 -9.16
C GLU A 329 15.33 40.83 -8.71
N ASP A 330 14.55 41.36 -7.76
CA ASP A 330 13.15 41.06 -7.46
C ASP A 330 12.28 41.07 -8.73
N SER A 331 11.81 39.90 -9.15
CA SER A 331 10.78 39.73 -10.17
C SER A 331 10.08 38.36 -10.07
N GLY A 332 8.87 38.37 -9.50
CA GLY A 332 7.75 37.48 -9.87
C GLY A 332 7.92 35.96 -9.67
N SER A 333 7.77 35.48 -8.44
CA SER A 333 7.79 34.04 -8.08
C SER A 333 6.38 33.45 -7.87
N ASP A 334 5.43 33.68 -8.80
CA ASP A 334 4.06 33.13 -8.67
C ASP A 334 3.62 32.28 -9.87
N SER A 335 4.50 32.00 -10.85
CA SER A 335 4.11 31.29 -12.09
C SER A 335 4.75 29.91 -12.29
N SER A 336 5.77 29.53 -11.52
CA SER A 336 6.51 28.27 -11.74
C SER A 336 5.84 27.04 -11.13
N ASP A 337 5.09 27.24 -10.04
CA ASP A 337 4.54 26.13 -9.27
C ASP A 337 3.26 25.59 -9.93
N ASP A 338 2.42 26.47 -10.49
CA ASP A 338 1.21 26.10 -11.24
C ASP A 338 1.53 25.27 -12.50
N GLU A 339 2.60 25.60 -13.23
CA GLU A 339 3.03 24.83 -14.42
C GLU A 339 3.60 23.45 -14.06
N MET A 340 4.21 23.31 -12.88
CA MET A 340 4.79 22.05 -12.41
C MET A 340 3.70 21.11 -11.88
N ASP A 341 2.73 21.65 -11.16
CA ASP A 341 1.55 20.90 -10.72
C ASP A 341 0.68 20.46 -11.90
N GLY A 342 0.50 21.30 -12.92
CA GLY A 342 -0.18 20.90 -14.16
C GLY A 342 0.51 19.74 -14.89
N ARG A 343 1.84 19.72 -14.92
CA ARG A 343 2.60 18.60 -15.52
C ARG A 343 2.46 17.30 -14.73
N PHE A 344 2.42 17.37 -13.41
CA PHE A 344 2.21 16.20 -12.56
C PHE A 344 0.79 15.65 -12.72
N GLU A 345 -0.22 16.51 -12.74
CA GLU A 345 -1.62 16.08 -12.90
C GLU A 345 -1.84 15.38 -14.25
N ASP A 346 -1.25 15.92 -15.32
CA ASP A 346 -1.26 15.25 -16.62
C ASP A 346 -0.51 13.89 -16.61
N ASP A 347 0.60 13.77 -15.85
CA ASP A 347 1.34 12.50 -15.69
C ASP A 347 0.48 11.48 -14.93
N VAL A 348 -0.27 11.91 -13.91
CA VAL A 348 -1.23 11.07 -13.18
C VAL A 348 -2.39 10.67 -14.09
N ALA A 349 -2.94 11.63 -14.84
CA ALA A 349 -4.06 11.42 -15.76
C ALA A 349 -3.70 10.37 -16.80
N ILE A 350 -2.54 10.46 -17.46
CA ILE A 350 -2.14 9.43 -18.43
C ILE A 350 -1.99 8.06 -17.76
N LEU A 351 -1.38 7.95 -16.57
CA LEU A 351 -1.22 6.65 -15.91
C LEU A 351 -2.56 6.04 -15.48
N ARG A 352 -3.52 6.87 -15.10
CA ARG A 352 -4.90 6.45 -14.79
C ARG A 352 -5.64 6.03 -16.05
N ASP A 353 -5.53 6.81 -17.12
CA ASP A 353 -6.22 6.57 -18.40
C ASP A 353 -5.75 5.27 -19.08
N TYR A 354 -4.56 4.75 -18.74
CA TYR A 354 -4.06 3.43 -19.15
C TYR A 354 -4.29 2.30 -18.11
N ASP A 355 -5.08 2.54 -17.05
CA ASP A 355 -5.35 1.58 -15.97
C ASP A 355 -4.07 1.00 -15.31
N LEU A 356 -3.04 1.83 -15.15
CA LEU A 356 -1.77 1.44 -14.51
C LEU A 356 -1.74 1.77 -13.01
N ILE A 357 -2.48 2.80 -12.60
CA ILE A 357 -2.63 3.24 -11.21
C ILE A 357 -4.09 3.52 -10.90
N VAL A 358 -4.43 3.47 -9.62
CA VAL A 358 -5.75 3.86 -9.08
C VAL A 358 -5.53 5.01 -8.12
N VAL A 359 -6.45 5.98 -8.10
CA VAL A 359 -6.48 7.08 -7.14
C VAL A 359 -7.62 6.83 -6.16
N ASN A 360 -7.41 7.11 -4.88
CA ASN A 360 -8.48 7.05 -3.89
C ASN A 360 -9.52 8.18 -4.11
N GLU A 361 -10.67 8.09 -3.43
CA GLU A 361 -11.73 9.11 -3.54
C GLU A 361 -11.27 10.53 -3.12
N ALA A 362 -10.30 10.64 -2.21
CA ALA A 362 -9.77 11.93 -1.75
C ALA A 362 -8.77 12.57 -2.74
N GLY A 363 -8.27 11.82 -3.72
CA GLY A 363 -7.32 12.29 -4.72
C GLY A 363 -5.86 12.33 -4.28
N ASP A 364 -5.54 12.01 -3.02
CA ASP A 364 -4.23 12.25 -2.40
C ASP A 364 -3.36 10.99 -2.22
N GLN A 365 -3.92 9.81 -2.55
CA GLN A 365 -3.22 8.53 -2.46
C GLN A 365 -3.42 7.68 -3.72
N PHE A 366 -2.33 7.01 -4.10
CA PHE A 366 -2.29 6.15 -5.27
C PHE A 366 -2.08 4.68 -4.90
N GLU A 367 -2.62 3.80 -5.73
CA GLU A 367 -2.38 2.37 -5.69
C GLU A 367 -1.92 1.83 -7.04
N MET A 368 -1.13 0.77 -7.01
CA MET A 368 -0.68 0.03 -8.17
C MET A 368 -1.02 -1.45 -8.01
N HIS A 369 -1.48 -2.07 -9.09
CA HIS A 369 -1.68 -3.51 -9.09
C HIS A 369 -0.32 -4.23 -8.89
N GLY A 370 -0.28 -5.27 -8.05
CA GLY A 370 0.97 -5.95 -7.68
C GLY A 370 1.77 -6.49 -8.88
N LEU A 371 1.09 -7.03 -9.91
CA LEU A 371 1.77 -7.46 -11.13
C LEU A 371 2.30 -6.29 -11.97
N VAL A 372 1.64 -5.13 -11.98
CA VAL A 372 2.14 -3.93 -12.68
C VAL A 372 3.43 -3.44 -12.00
N GLN A 373 3.43 -3.38 -10.66
CA GLN A 373 4.61 -3.01 -9.88
C GLN A 373 5.78 -3.95 -10.13
N LEU A 374 5.52 -5.26 -10.09
CA LEU A 374 6.54 -6.27 -10.32
C LEU A 374 7.11 -6.19 -11.74
N SER A 375 6.24 -5.97 -12.73
CA SER A 375 6.63 -5.79 -14.14
C SER A 375 7.55 -4.58 -14.31
N MET A 376 7.18 -3.44 -13.72
CA MET A 376 7.96 -2.21 -13.75
C MET A 376 9.35 -2.41 -13.13
N ARG A 377 9.42 -3.03 -11.94
CA ARG A 377 10.71 -3.31 -11.27
C ARG A 377 11.60 -4.25 -12.10
N LYS A 378 11.04 -5.32 -12.67
CA LYS A 378 11.82 -6.27 -13.50
C LYS A 378 12.32 -5.63 -14.78
N TRP A 379 11.52 -4.74 -15.37
CA TRP A 379 11.94 -3.95 -16.52
C TRP A 379 13.10 -3.02 -16.14
N LEU A 380 13.01 -2.27 -15.04
CA LEU A 380 14.09 -1.39 -14.57
C LEU A 380 15.38 -2.14 -14.28
N GLU A 381 15.29 -3.35 -13.72
CA GLU A 381 16.44 -4.24 -13.52
C GLU A 381 17.08 -4.63 -14.85
N THR A 382 16.27 -5.08 -15.82
CA THR A 382 16.70 -5.50 -17.15
C THR A 382 17.42 -4.39 -17.90
N PHE A 383 16.91 -3.15 -17.81
CA PHE A 383 17.48 -1.97 -18.46
C PHE A 383 18.49 -1.21 -17.57
N ARG A 384 18.83 -1.75 -16.39
CA ARG A 384 19.78 -1.17 -15.42
C ARG A 384 19.46 0.27 -14.98
N GLN A 385 18.18 0.62 -14.92
CA GLN A 385 17.71 1.93 -14.44
C GLN A 385 17.19 1.89 -12.99
N GLN A 386 17.15 0.70 -12.38
CA GLN A 386 16.60 0.50 -11.04
C GLN A 386 17.26 1.37 -9.97
N GLU A 387 18.58 1.54 -10.01
CA GLU A 387 19.32 2.30 -8.99
C GLU A 387 18.87 3.77 -8.90
N THR A 388 18.59 4.41 -10.04
CA THR A 388 18.19 5.82 -10.09
C THR A 388 16.88 6.07 -9.36
N PHE A 389 15.86 5.25 -9.62
CA PHE A 389 14.55 5.40 -8.99
C PHE A 389 14.55 4.92 -7.53
N LYS A 390 15.34 3.89 -7.21
CA LYS A 390 15.56 3.45 -5.83
C LYS A 390 16.21 4.54 -4.98
N GLN A 391 17.20 5.24 -5.52
CA GLN A 391 17.82 6.39 -4.88
C GLN A 391 16.80 7.50 -4.60
N GLN A 392 16.02 7.90 -5.61
CA GLN A 392 14.98 8.93 -5.45
C GLN A 392 13.97 8.55 -4.36
N PHE A 393 13.50 7.29 -4.36
CA PHE A 393 12.62 6.79 -3.31
C PHE A 393 13.25 6.91 -1.91
N ILE A 394 14.51 6.47 -1.74
CA ILE A 394 15.20 6.52 -0.44
C ILE A 394 15.34 7.96 0.04
N GLU A 395 15.72 8.88 -0.85
CA GLU A 395 15.88 10.31 -0.54
C GLU A 395 14.55 10.95 -0.12
N GLN A 396 13.47 10.74 -0.89
CA GLN A 396 12.14 11.26 -0.57
C GLN A 396 11.60 10.70 0.74
N MET A 397 11.76 9.41 0.97
CA MET A 397 11.33 8.76 2.20
C MET A 397 12.13 9.25 3.41
N ALA A 398 13.45 9.40 3.28
CA ALA A 398 14.29 9.91 4.37
C ALA A 398 13.99 11.38 4.70
N ALA A 399 13.70 12.21 3.71
CA ALA A 399 13.29 13.59 3.91
C ALA A 399 11.91 13.70 4.58
N SER A 400 11.02 12.76 4.27
CA SER A 400 9.62 12.84 4.72
C SER A 400 9.35 12.11 6.04
N PHE A 401 10.13 11.06 6.36
CA PHE A 401 9.88 10.19 7.51
C PHE A 401 10.60 10.67 8.78
N PRO A 402 9.86 11.15 9.81
CA PRO A 402 10.44 11.75 11.01
C PRO A 402 10.97 10.70 11.99
N THR A 403 11.63 11.15 13.06
CA THR A 403 12.33 10.33 14.08
C THR A 403 11.44 9.43 14.95
N GLY A 404 10.11 9.37 14.71
CA GLY A 404 9.19 8.51 15.46
C GLY A 404 8.75 9.05 16.83
N GLU A 405 8.96 10.34 17.07
CA GLU A 405 8.44 11.08 18.23
C GLU A 405 6.91 11.16 18.21
N TYR A 406 6.29 11.25 19.40
CA TYR A 406 4.84 11.15 19.58
C TYR A 406 4.06 12.17 18.73
N GLU A 407 4.56 13.40 18.67
CA GLU A 407 3.98 14.51 17.90
C GLU A 407 3.91 14.18 16.39
N ASN A 408 4.77 13.28 15.92
CA ASN A 408 4.90 12.92 14.52
C ASN A 408 4.28 11.54 14.18
N TRP A 409 3.61 10.88 15.13
CA TRP A 409 3.12 9.52 14.96
C TRP A 409 2.13 9.35 13.81
N VAL A 410 1.28 10.35 13.57
CA VAL A 410 0.32 10.32 12.44
C VAL A 410 1.08 10.19 11.12
N LYS A 411 2.14 10.97 10.92
CA LYS A 411 2.99 10.92 9.73
C LYS A 411 3.82 9.64 9.66
N CYS A 412 4.36 9.18 10.79
CA CYS A 412 5.10 7.92 10.82
C CYS A 412 4.20 6.74 10.45
N TRP A 413 3.00 6.65 10.99
CA TRP A 413 2.04 5.61 10.66
C TRP A 413 1.81 5.59 9.15
N SER A 414 1.35 6.69 8.55
CA SER A 414 0.92 6.69 7.15
C SER A 414 2.04 6.30 6.19
N LEU A 415 3.29 6.56 6.58
CA LEU A 415 4.47 6.28 5.79
C LEU A 415 5.15 4.93 6.11
N PHE A 416 4.81 4.28 7.22
CA PHE A 416 5.62 3.17 7.74
C PHE A 416 5.64 1.95 6.82
N ALA A 417 4.53 1.64 6.15
CA ALA A 417 4.48 0.55 5.17
C ALA A 417 5.52 0.76 4.05
N HIS A 418 5.68 1.99 3.57
CA HIS A 418 6.71 2.34 2.58
C HIS A 418 8.13 2.22 3.16
N VAL A 419 8.35 2.60 4.43
CA VAL A 419 9.65 2.40 5.10
C VAL A 419 10.00 0.92 5.25
N GLN A 420 9.02 0.05 5.53
CA GLN A 420 9.24 -1.39 5.58
C GLN A 420 9.70 -1.94 4.23
N VAL A 421 9.16 -1.44 3.12
CA VAL A 421 9.63 -1.83 1.78
C VAL A 421 11.12 -1.48 1.60
N ALA A 422 11.57 -0.33 2.12
CA ALA A 422 12.98 0.07 2.08
C ALA A 422 13.92 -0.91 2.79
N LEU A 423 13.43 -1.73 3.73
CA LEU A 423 14.22 -2.75 4.41
C LEU A 423 14.73 -3.82 3.44
N GLY A 424 13.98 -4.11 2.37
CA GLY A 424 14.34 -5.08 1.34
C GLY A 424 15.41 -4.56 0.37
N TYR A 425 15.72 -3.26 0.38
CA TYR A 425 16.63 -2.65 -0.57
C TYR A 425 18.09 -2.75 -0.17
N GLN A 426 18.95 -2.88 -1.18
CA GLN A 426 20.41 -2.76 -1.08
C GLN A 426 20.82 -1.46 -1.77
N PRO A 427 20.95 -0.33 -1.05
CA PRO A 427 21.30 0.96 -1.64
C PRO A 427 22.74 0.99 -2.17
N SER A 428 23.01 1.92 -3.09
CA SER A 428 24.36 2.26 -3.55
C SER A 428 25.20 2.88 -2.43
N GLU A 429 26.52 2.95 -2.59
CA GLU A 429 27.41 3.60 -1.60
C GLU A 429 27.04 5.07 -1.36
N GLU A 430 26.50 5.76 -2.37
CA GLU A 430 26.08 7.16 -2.28
C GLU A 430 24.87 7.34 -1.36
N THR A 431 23.91 6.41 -1.40
CA THR A 431 22.63 6.51 -0.67
C THR A 431 22.57 5.71 0.62
N VAL A 432 23.59 4.89 0.89
CA VAL A 432 23.62 3.96 2.03
C VAL A 432 23.47 4.68 3.39
N GLU A 433 23.96 5.90 3.53
CA GLU A 433 23.82 6.69 4.76
C GLU A 433 22.42 7.27 4.95
N ILE A 434 21.83 7.77 3.87
CA ILE A 434 20.45 8.28 3.86
C ILE A 434 19.50 7.13 4.18
N TRP A 435 19.70 5.98 3.53
CA TRP A 435 18.98 4.74 3.83
C TRP A 435 19.15 4.28 5.28
N ALA A 436 20.37 4.29 5.82
CA ALA A 436 20.62 3.95 7.22
C ALA A 436 19.92 4.93 8.20
N THR A 437 19.74 6.19 7.80
CA THR A 437 18.99 7.18 8.57
C THR A 437 17.49 6.91 8.52
N LEU A 438 16.94 6.62 7.33
CA LEU A 438 15.56 6.19 7.15
C LEU A 438 15.24 4.95 8.00
N LEU A 439 16.08 3.90 7.93
CA LEU A 439 15.91 2.70 8.74
C LEU A 439 16.07 2.96 10.24
N HIS A 440 16.93 3.91 10.64
CA HIS A 440 17.04 4.27 12.05
C HIS A 440 15.74 4.88 12.57
N ASN A 441 15.17 5.84 11.83
CA ASN A 441 13.91 6.49 12.19
C ASN A 441 12.75 5.48 12.19
N GLY A 442 12.64 4.67 11.12
CA GLY A 442 11.65 3.59 11.03
C GLY A 442 11.78 2.57 12.15
N GLY A 443 13.01 2.16 12.47
CA GLY A 443 13.27 1.21 13.55
C GLY A 443 12.93 1.76 14.94
N TRP A 444 13.12 3.06 15.17
CA TRP A 444 12.70 3.70 16.41
C TRP A 444 11.18 3.77 16.53
N TYR A 445 10.49 4.16 15.46
CA TYR A 445 9.03 4.11 15.40
C TYR A 445 8.50 2.69 15.61
N ALA A 446 9.07 1.69 14.93
CA ALA A 446 8.69 0.29 15.11
C ALA A 446 8.83 -0.15 16.58
N TRP A 447 9.93 0.25 17.25
CA TRP A 447 10.14 -0.03 18.66
C TRP A 447 9.08 0.63 19.55
N SER A 448 8.74 1.90 19.29
CA SER A 448 7.73 2.63 20.08
C SER A 448 6.33 2.06 19.92
N GLN A 449 6.04 1.44 18.76
CA GLN A 449 4.79 0.73 18.49
C GLN A 449 4.82 -0.75 18.93
N GLY A 450 5.87 -1.21 19.64
CA GLY A 450 5.97 -2.59 20.12
C GLY A 450 6.37 -3.65 19.07
N ARG A 451 6.75 -3.22 17.86
CA ARG A 451 7.17 -4.11 16.75
C ARG A 451 8.65 -4.44 16.85
N TYR A 452 9.04 -5.19 17.88
CA TYR A 452 10.44 -5.40 18.24
C TYR A 452 11.26 -6.14 17.17
N GLU A 453 10.68 -7.11 16.46
CA GLU A 453 11.39 -7.85 15.40
C GLU A 453 11.77 -6.95 14.22
N VAL A 454 10.79 -6.17 13.71
CA VAL A 454 11.02 -5.21 12.62
C VAL A 454 11.99 -4.13 13.07
N ALA A 455 11.85 -3.63 14.30
CA ALA A 455 12.75 -2.65 14.89
C ALA A 455 14.20 -3.17 14.94
N GLU A 456 14.40 -4.41 15.38
CA GLU A 456 15.72 -5.04 15.44
C GLU A 456 16.36 -5.16 14.05
N GLN A 457 15.60 -5.57 13.03
CA GLN A 457 16.09 -5.66 11.67
C GLN A 457 16.51 -4.29 11.12
N MET A 458 15.64 -3.28 11.25
CA MET A 458 15.88 -1.92 10.77
C MET A 458 17.09 -1.28 11.48
N LEU A 459 17.09 -1.28 12.82
CA LEU A 459 18.17 -0.71 13.63
C LEU A 459 19.49 -1.48 13.45
N GLY A 460 19.40 -2.81 13.27
CA GLY A 460 20.54 -3.67 12.99
C GLY A 460 21.24 -3.29 11.69
N LYS A 461 20.48 -3.17 10.58
CA LYS A 461 21.02 -2.75 9.28
C LYS A 461 21.61 -1.34 9.33
N ALA A 462 20.88 -0.38 9.91
CA ALA A 462 21.35 1.00 10.08
C ALA A 462 22.68 1.07 10.88
N ARG A 463 22.78 0.32 11.98
CA ARG A 463 23.99 0.24 12.79
C ARG A 463 25.16 -0.37 12.03
N ASN A 464 24.93 -1.43 11.24
CA ASN A 464 25.98 -2.09 10.49
C ASN A 464 26.60 -1.16 9.43
N VAL A 465 25.79 -0.35 8.75
CA VAL A 465 26.29 0.69 7.84
C VAL A 465 27.18 1.69 8.58
N ARG A 466 26.68 2.25 9.69
CA ARG A 466 27.42 3.25 10.47
C ARG A 466 28.74 2.71 11.04
N LYS A 467 28.76 1.46 11.49
CA LYS A 467 29.99 0.79 11.94
C LYS A 467 31.03 0.67 10.83
N LYS A 468 30.61 0.30 9.62
CA LYS A 468 31.51 0.19 8.46
C LYS A 468 32.12 1.53 8.06
N LYS A 469 31.38 2.64 8.17
CA LYS A 469 31.81 3.96 7.70
C LYS A 469 32.53 4.82 8.76
N LEU A 470 32.09 4.78 10.02
CA LEU A 470 32.60 5.64 11.10
C LEU A 470 33.58 4.93 12.05
N GLY A 471 33.74 3.61 11.94
CA GLY A 471 34.47 2.79 12.91
C GLY A 471 33.61 2.39 14.11
N ALA A 472 34.00 1.31 14.80
CA ALA A 472 33.23 0.72 15.90
C ALA A 472 33.16 1.61 17.16
N GLU A 473 34.09 2.55 17.32
CA GLU A 473 34.31 3.33 18.54
C GLU A 473 33.89 4.81 18.43
N ASN A 474 33.33 5.25 17.30
CA ASN A 474 32.93 6.64 17.12
C ASN A 474 31.74 7.01 18.02
N MET A 475 31.85 8.13 18.74
CA MET A 475 30.83 8.67 19.65
C MET A 475 29.46 8.88 18.98
N ALA A 476 29.38 9.14 17.67
CA ALA A 476 28.10 9.20 16.95
C ALA A 476 27.44 7.82 16.78
N THR A 477 28.24 6.76 16.62
CA THR A 477 27.81 5.36 16.61
C THR A 477 27.33 4.92 18.00
N LEU A 478 27.93 5.48 19.07
CA LEU A 478 27.68 5.17 20.49
C LEU A 478 26.55 6.02 21.15
N ALA A 479 26.43 7.30 20.81
CA ALA A 479 25.46 8.24 21.42
C ALA A 479 24.02 7.89 21.04
N ARG A 480 23.79 7.45 19.79
CA ARG A 480 22.48 6.94 19.34
C ARG A 480 22.21 5.48 19.75
N THR A 481 23.22 4.73 20.18
CA THR A 481 23.01 3.42 20.83
C THR A 481 22.74 3.54 22.34
N ARG A 482 23.22 4.58 23.03
CA ARG A 482 22.90 4.83 24.44
C ARG A 482 21.43 5.19 24.69
N ALA A 483 20.74 5.79 23.72
CA ALA A 483 19.28 5.96 23.76
C ALA A 483 18.51 4.61 23.66
N GLY A 484 19.15 3.54 23.16
CA GLY A 484 18.65 2.15 23.18
C GLY A 484 19.08 1.33 24.41
N GLY A 485 19.59 2.01 25.45
CA GLY A 485 20.24 1.41 26.61
C GLY A 485 19.42 1.43 27.91
N ARG A 486 18.12 1.12 27.88
CA ARG A 486 17.43 0.55 29.05
C ARG A 486 16.86 -0.82 28.68
N ARG A 487 17.76 -1.80 28.56
CA ARG A 487 17.37 -3.22 28.74
C ARG A 487 16.97 -3.41 30.22
N PRO A 488 15.83 -4.04 30.54
CA PRO A 488 15.59 -4.57 31.88
C PRO A 488 16.73 -5.54 32.22
N ARG A 489 17.29 -5.41 33.44
CA ARG A 489 18.23 -6.39 33.97
C ARG A 489 17.52 -7.74 34.12
N SER A 490 18.28 -8.78 33.84
CA SER A 490 18.07 -10.22 34.11
C SER A 490 16.91 -10.93 33.38
N TRP A 491 17.26 -11.59 32.27
CA TRP A 491 16.84 -12.96 32.01
C TRP A 491 18.12 -13.79 31.81
N THR A 492 18.49 -14.55 32.83
CA THR A 492 19.38 -15.70 32.74
C THR A 492 18.57 -16.91 33.16
N CYS A 493 18.49 -17.91 32.29
CA CYS A 493 17.91 -19.21 32.58
C CYS A 493 18.45 -19.78 33.91
N ARG A 494 17.53 -20.04 34.84
CA ARG A 494 17.39 -21.32 35.54
C ARG A 494 15.94 -21.50 35.95
#